data_AF-A0AA42KZ14-F1
#
_entry.id   AF-A0AA42KZ14-F1
#
_cell.length_a   1.000
_cell.length_b   1.000
_cell.length_c   1.000
_cell.angle_alpha   90.00
_cell.angle_beta   90.00
_cell.angle_gamma   90.00
#
_symmetry.space_group_name_H-M   'P 1'
#
loop_
_entity.id
_entity.type
_entity.pdbx_description
1 polymer ?
#
loop_
_entity_poly.entity_id
_entity_poly.type
_entity_poly.pdbx_seq_one_letter_code
_entity_poly.pdbx_strand_id
1 'polypeptide(L)'
;MSDRDRDYYWEQVRQQNRQKPPEEPKRNWRMLLKPLLWFLIPLLILAAGTALWRNPASQLWLHERWVLLQIRLGMTPEGLQTTPAATPYSDSPRKLSDCIKPGNVIDEEVRACVKGFRPKTW
;
A
#
# COMPACT_ATOMS: atom_id res chain seq x y z
N MET A 1 7.68 69.82 -28.02
CA MET A 1 8.37 68.87 -28.93
C MET A 1 7.87 69.18 -30.32
N SER A 2 8.76 69.49 -31.27
CA SER A 2 8.34 69.85 -32.62
C SER A 2 7.89 68.60 -33.38
N ASP A 3 6.94 68.70 -34.32
CA ASP A 3 6.50 67.55 -35.13
C ASP A 3 7.68 66.89 -35.88
N ARG A 4 8.71 67.69 -36.21
CA ARG A 4 9.93 67.23 -36.88
C ARG A 4 10.76 66.27 -36.03
N ASP A 5 10.80 66.48 -34.71
CA ASP A 5 11.51 65.58 -33.79
C ASP A 5 10.80 64.23 -33.67
N ARG A 6 9.47 64.23 -33.76
CA ARG A 6 8.65 63.03 -33.72
C ARG A 6 8.88 62.18 -34.97
N ASP A 7 8.92 62.80 -36.14
CA ASP A 7 9.13 62.09 -37.40
C ASP A 7 10.55 61.51 -37.48
N TYR A 8 11.56 62.28 -37.05
CA TYR A 8 12.93 61.80 -36.95
C TYR A 8 13.07 60.58 -36.02
N TYR A 9 12.41 60.63 -34.86
CA TYR A 9 12.39 59.50 -33.92
C TYR A 9 11.78 58.23 -34.57
N TRP A 10 10.65 58.37 -35.27
CA TRP A 10 9.99 57.22 -35.90
C TRP A 10 10.77 56.61 -37.05
N GLU A 11 11.50 57.43 -37.82
CA GLU A 11 12.41 56.93 -38.85
C GLU A 11 13.56 56.13 -38.25
N GLN A 12 14.13 56.62 -37.14
CA GLN A 12 15.22 55.95 -36.45
C GLN A 12 14.80 54.60 -35.86
N VAL A 13 13.62 54.53 -35.23
CA VAL A 13 13.02 53.27 -34.73
C VAL A 13 12.77 52.29 -35.87
N ARG A 14 12.30 52.79 -37.03
CA ARG A 14 12.03 51.94 -38.21
C ARG A 14 13.32 51.39 -38.81
N GLN A 15 14.40 52.17 -38.87
CA GLN A 15 15.72 51.70 -39.30
C GLN A 15 16.30 50.69 -38.32
N GLN A 16 16.19 50.94 -37.01
CA GLN A 16 16.66 50.04 -35.97
C GLN A 16 15.94 48.68 -36.02
N ASN A 17 14.63 48.68 -36.23
CA ASN A 17 13.87 47.43 -36.40
C ASN A 17 14.21 46.67 -37.69
N ARG A 18 14.60 47.36 -38.77
CA ARG A 18 15.09 46.70 -40.00
C ARG A 18 16.49 46.09 -39.82
N GLN A 19 17.33 46.70 -39.00
CA GLN A 19 18.70 46.24 -38.74
C GLN A 19 18.77 45.16 -37.66
N LYS A 20 17.71 44.99 -36.86
CA LYS A 20 17.68 43.94 -35.84
C LYS A 20 17.71 42.58 -36.58
N PRO A 21 18.77 41.76 -36.42
CA PRO A 21 18.79 40.44 -37.02
C PRO A 21 17.60 39.64 -36.48
N PRO A 22 17.01 38.72 -37.27
CA PRO A 22 15.94 37.86 -36.78
C PRO A 22 16.43 37.19 -35.49
N GLU A 23 15.65 37.30 -34.41
CA GLU A 23 16.00 36.62 -33.16
C GLU A 23 16.27 35.16 -33.48
N GLU A 24 17.49 34.69 -33.15
CA GLU A 24 17.87 33.30 -33.39
C GLU A 24 16.79 32.38 -32.82
N PRO A 25 16.41 31.30 -33.53
CA PRO A 25 15.37 30.40 -33.06
C PRO A 25 15.84 29.82 -31.72
N LYS A 26 15.31 30.38 -30.63
CA LYS A 26 15.63 30.00 -29.26
C LYS A 26 15.32 28.52 -29.17
N ARG A 27 16.37 27.69 -29.22
CA ARG A 27 16.27 26.23 -29.37
C ARG A 27 15.46 25.70 -28.20
N ASN A 28 14.18 25.42 -28.48
CA ASN A 28 13.17 25.06 -27.49
C ASN A 28 13.37 23.62 -27.00
N TRP A 29 14.51 23.31 -26.40
CA TRP A 29 14.76 22.02 -25.73
C TRP A 29 13.70 21.68 -24.69
N ARG A 30 13.07 22.72 -24.12
CA ARG A 30 11.93 22.60 -23.20
C ARG A 30 10.68 21.99 -23.86
N MET A 31 10.51 22.11 -25.18
CA MET A 31 9.43 21.44 -25.93
C MET A 31 9.65 19.92 -26.01
N LEU A 32 10.91 19.46 -26.03
CA LEU A 32 11.27 18.03 -26.07
C LEU A 32 11.30 17.40 -24.67
N LEU A 33 11.62 18.19 -23.64
CA LEU A 33 11.60 17.74 -22.25
C LEU A 33 10.22 17.31 -21.78
N LYS A 34 9.15 18.03 -22.15
CA LYS A 34 7.78 17.68 -21.76
C LYS A 34 7.33 16.29 -22.22
N PRO A 35 7.39 15.93 -23.52
CA PRO A 35 7.01 14.59 -23.96
C PRO A 35 7.99 13.54 -23.42
N LEU A 36 9.29 13.86 -23.33
CA LEU A 36 10.28 12.93 -22.77
C LEU A 36 9.96 12.57 -21.32
N LEU A 37 9.63 13.56 -20.47
CA LEU A 37 9.19 13.33 -19.10
C LEU A 37 7.88 12.54 -19.05
N TRP A 38 6.94 12.85 -19.95
CA TRP A 38 5.66 12.15 -20.01
C TRP A 38 5.81 10.66 -20.32
N PHE A 39 6.83 10.26 -21.07
CA PHE A 39 7.17 8.84 -21.29
C PHE A 39 8.07 8.26 -20.18
N LEU A 40 9.02 9.04 -19.66
CA LEU A 40 9.95 8.57 -18.62
C LEU A 40 9.25 8.24 -17.30
N ILE A 41 8.27 9.05 -16.89
CA ILE A 41 7.54 8.85 -15.63
C ILE A 41 6.81 7.48 -15.61
N PRO A 42 5.92 7.16 -16.57
CA PRO A 42 5.23 5.86 -16.57
C PRO A 42 6.20 4.70 -16.78
N LEU A 43 7.26 4.88 -17.59
CA LEU A 43 8.30 3.87 -17.77
C LEU A 43 9.01 3.55 -16.45
N LEU A 44 9.37 4.57 -15.67
CA LEU A 44 9.99 4.41 -14.36
C LEU A 44 9.05 3.73 -13.36
N ILE A 45 7.76 4.08 -13.36
CA ILE A 45 6.76 3.44 -12.50
C ILE A 45 6.61 1.96 -12.86
N LEU A 46 6.53 1.64 -14.15
CA LEU A 46 6.47 0.24 -14.62
C LEU A 46 7.73 -0.53 -14.25
N ALA A 47 8.91 0.05 -14.48
CA ALA A 47 10.18 -0.57 -14.12
C ALA A 47 10.28 -0.81 -12.61
N ALA A 48 9.97 0.18 -11.78
CA ALA A 48 9.95 0.05 -10.33
C ALA A 48 8.91 -0.98 -9.87
N GLY A 49 7.71 -0.98 -10.46
CA GLY A 49 6.68 -1.98 -10.20
C GLY A 49 7.14 -3.39 -10.53
N THR A 50 7.81 -3.60 -11.67
CA THR A 50 8.36 -4.91 -12.04
C THR A 50 9.51 -5.35 -11.14
N ALA A 51 10.34 -4.41 -10.68
CA ALA A 51 11.42 -4.68 -9.74
C ALA A 51 10.87 -5.06 -8.36
N LEU A 52 9.85 -4.35 -7.87
CA LEU A 52 9.12 -4.72 -6.65
C LEU A 52 8.42 -6.08 -6.80
N TRP A 53 7.89 -6.38 -7.98
CA TRP A 53 7.20 -7.64 -8.23
C TRP A 53 8.15 -8.84 -8.20
N ARG A 54 9.35 -8.68 -8.75
CA ARG A 54 10.40 -9.73 -8.78
C ARG A 54 11.08 -9.94 -7.43
N ASN A 55 11.01 -8.97 -6.52
CA ASN A 55 11.63 -9.10 -5.21
C ASN A 55 10.69 -9.89 -4.26
N PRO A 56 11.11 -11.08 -3.78
CA PRO A 56 10.25 -11.92 -2.93
C PRO A 56 9.98 -11.28 -1.56
N ALA A 57 10.88 -10.41 -1.07
CA ALA A 57 10.71 -9.74 0.22
C ALA A 57 9.56 -8.72 0.21
N SER A 58 9.34 -8.01 -0.90
CA SER A 58 8.20 -7.09 -1.05
C SER A 58 6.86 -7.81 -1.16
N GLN A 59 6.83 -9.01 -1.74
CA GLN A 59 5.62 -9.83 -1.80
C GLN A 59 5.14 -10.24 -0.40
N LEU A 60 6.06 -10.68 0.47
CA LEU A 60 5.73 -11.04 1.86
C LEU A 60 5.13 -9.86 2.64
N TRP A 61 5.78 -8.70 2.57
CA TRP A 61 5.32 -7.49 3.24
C TRP A 61 3.98 -6.97 2.69
N LEU A 62 3.75 -7.06 1.37
CA LEU A 62 2.47 -6.72 0.76
C LEU A 62 1.37 -7.67 1.22
N HIS A 63 1.69 -8.97 1.33
CA HIS A 63 0.75 -10.00 1.78
C HIS A 63 0.31 -9.76 3.24
N GLU A 64 1.24 -9.49 4.15
CA GLU A 64 0.92 -9.16 5.55
C GLU A 64 -0.01 -7.94 5.66
N ARG A 65 0.28 -6.88 4.90
CA ARG A 65 -0.54 -5.66 4.88
C ARG A 65 -1.90 -5.87 4.26
N TRP A 66 -1.97 -6.69 3.21
CA TRP A 66 -3.21 -7.07 2.57
C TRP A 66 -4.11 -7.87 3.51
N VAL A 67 -3.54 -8.82 4.26
CA VAL A 67 -4.26 -9.58 5.29
C VAL A 67 -4.79 -8.65 6.40
N LEU A 68 -3.97 -7.72 6.89
CA LEU A 68 -4.42 -6.73 7.88
C LEU A 68 -5.56 -5.84 7.37
N LEU A 69 -5.51 -5.46 6.09
CA LEU A 69 -6.58 -4.69 5.45
C LEU A 69 -7.87 -5.51 5.38
N GLN A 70 -7.79 -6.76 4.94
CA GLN A 70 -8.94 -7.66 4.87
C GLN A 70 -9.60 -7.85 6.24
N ILE A 71 -8.81 -8.06 7.29
CA ILE A 71 -9.31 -8.18 8.66
C ILE A 71 -10.03 -6.90 9.09
N ARG A 72 -9.47 -5.71 8.80
CA ARG A 72 -10.14 -4.42 9.09
C ARG A 72 -11.43 -4.23 8.31
N LEU A 73 -11.52 -4.78 7.10
CA LEU A 73 -12.71 -4.77 6.25
C LEU A 73 -13.71 -5.88 6.62
N GLY A 74 -13.41 -6.72 7.62
CA GLY A 74 -14.26 -7.84 8.02
C GLY A 74 -14.28 -9.00 7.03
N MET A 75 -13.34 -9.03 6.07
CA MET A 75 -13.18 -10.15 5.14
C MET A 75 -12.24 -11.18 5.76
N THR A 76 -12.65 -12.45 5.76
CA THR A 76 -11.79 -13.57 6.14
C THR A 76 -10.80 -13.85 5.01
N PRO A 77 -9.47 -13.83 5.27
CA PRO A 77 -8.49 -14.16 4.24
C PRO A 77 -8.65 -15.61 3.77
N GLU A 78 -8.73 -15.84 2.46
CA GLU A 78 -8.59 -17.16 1.84
C GLU A 78 -7.22 -17.73 2.21
N GLY A 79 -7.19 -18.74 3.11
CA GLY A 79 -5.96 -19.31 3.68
C GLY A 79 -5.93 -19.26 5.20
N LEU A 80 -6.71 -18.36 5.81
CA LEU A 80 -7.19 -18.54 7.17
C LEU A 80 -8.35 -19.54 7.09
N GLN A 81 -8.05 -20.80 6.75
CA GLN A 81 -8.90 -21.88 7.22
C GLN A 81 -8.95 -21.68 8.72
N THR A 82 -10.11 -21.23 9.19
CA THR A 82 -10.61 -21.56 10.51
C THR A 82 -10.74 -23.09 10.58
N THR A 83 -9.64 -23.84 10.49
CA THR A 83 -9.42 -24.79 11.56
C THR A 83 -9.40 -23.90 12.78
N PRO A 84 -10.43 -23.93 13.65
CA PRO A 84 -10.25 -23.35 14.96
C PRO A 84 -8.94 -23.97 15.44
N ALA A 85 -7.90 -23.16 15.60
CA ALA A 85 -6.80 -23.55 16.46
C ALA A 85 -7.54 -24.05 17.70
N ALA A 86 -7.41 -25.34 17.99
CA ALA A 86 -7.96 -25.92 19.20
C ALA A 86 -7.32 -25.11 20.31
N THR A 87 -8.00 -24.02 20.67
CA THR A 87 -7.72 -23.29 21.87
C THR A 87 -7.79 -24.38 22.94
N PRO A 88 -6.88 -24.39 23.92
CA PRO A 88 -6.94 -25.37 25.02
C PRO A 88 -8.21 -25.21 25.90
N TYR A 89 -9.17 -24.42 25.42
CA TYR A 89 -10.51 -24.13 25.90
C TYR A 89 -11.56 -24.45 24.81
N SER A 90 -11.38 -25.53 24.06
CA SER A 90 -12.48 -26.17 23.36
C SER A 90 -13.24 -26.98 24.40
N ASP A 91 -14.36 -26.44 24.89
CA ASP A 91 -15.27 -27.11 25.82
C ASP A 91 -15.58 -28.53 25.32
N SER A 92 -15.03 -29.52 26.02
CA SER A 92 -15.38 -30.92 25.78
C SER A 92 -16.85 -31.13 26.21
N PRO A 93 -17.64 -31.93 25.48
CA PRO A 93 -19.08 -32.07 25.70
C PRO A 93 -19.46 -32.81 27.00
N ARG A 94 -18.51 -33.03 27.92
CA ARG A 94 -18.72 -33.77 29.17
C ARG A 94 -19.30 -32.85 30.23
N LYS A 95 -20.50 -33.17 30.70
CA LYS A 95 -21.18 -32.42 31.77
C LYS A 95 -20.40 -32.56 33.08
N LEU A 96 -20.31 -31.46 33.84
CA LEU A 96 -19.65 -31.41 35.16
C LEU A 96 -20.15 -32.53 36.10
N SER A 97 -21.42 -32.90 35.97
CA SER A 97 -22.08 -33.97 36.73
C SER A 97 -21.40 -35.33 36.60
N ASP A 98 -20.75 -35.62 35.48
CA ASP A 98 -20.13 -36.92 35.22
C ASP A 98 -18.71 -37.04 35.80
N CYS A 99 -18.13 -35.89 36.19
CA CYS A 99 -16.77 -35.78 36.71
C CYS A 99 -16.72 -35.45 38.22
N ILE A 100 -17.85 -35.20 38.88
CA ILE A 100 -17.90 -34.92 40.32
C ILE A 100 -17.87 -36.25 41.11
N LYS A 101 -16.85 -36.43 41.94
CA LYS A 101 -16.77 -37.52 42.93
C LYS A 101 -17.78 -37.23 44.07
N PRO A 102 -18.56 -38.21 44.57
CA PRO A 102 -19.45 -37.97 45.71
C PRO A 102 -18.59 -37.72 46.96
N GLY A 103 -18.59 -36.49 47.49
CA GLY A 103 -17.77 -36.12 48.64
C GLY A 103 -17.02 -34.78 48.56
N ASN A 104 -17.26 -33.98 47.53
CA ASN A 104 -17.01 -32.52 47.49
C ASN A 104 -15.60 -32.03 47.87
N VAL A 105 -14.71 -31.98 46.87
CA VAL A 105 -13.91 -30.78 46.56
C VAL A 105 -13.84 -30.70 45.03
N ILE A 106 -14.21 -29.56 44.45
CA ILE A 106 -14.02 -29.31 43.01
C ILE A 106 -12.52 -29.04 42.82
N ASP A 107 -11.74 -30.11 42.80
CA ASP A 107 -10.30 -30.04 42.62
C ASP A 107 -9.93 -29.82 41.15
N GLU A 108 -8.65 -29.47 40.91
CA GLU A 108 -8.07 -29.36 39.56
C GLU A 108 -8.28 -30.63 38.72
N GLU A 109 -8.47 -31.78 39.37
CA GLU A 109 -8.78 -33.07 38.75
C GLU A 109 -10.14 -33.09 38.04
N VAL A 110 -11.17 -32.45 38.61
CA VAL A 110 -12.50 -32.36 37.99
C VAL A 110 -12.41 -31.46 36.75
N ARG A 111 -11.65 -30.38 36.85
CA ARG A 111 -11.38 -29.48 35.71
C ARG A 111 -10.57 -30.19 34.61
N ALA A 112 -9.64 -31.08 34.97
CA ALA A 112 -8.91 -31.91 34.02
C ALA A 112 -9.80 -32.98 33.35
N CYS A 113 -10.77 -33.56 34.08
CA CYS A 113 -11.74 -34.53 33.56
C CYS A 113 -12.74 -33.89 32.56
N VAL A 114 -13.27 -32.71 32.89
CA VAL A 114 -14.17 -31.95 32.00
C VAL A 114 -13.43 -31.51 30.73
N LYS A 115 -12.15 -31.16 30.85
CA LYS A 115 -11.26 -30.84 29.72
C LYS A 115 -10.72 -32.07 28.97
N GLY A 116 -11.08 -33.30 29.37
CA GLY A 116 -10.78 -34.53 28.63
C GLY A 116 -9.36 -35.08 28.77
N PHE A 117 -8.56 -34.61 29.74
CA PHE A 117 -7.14 -34.99 29.85
C PHE A 117 -6.88 -36.39 30.45
N ARG A 118 -7.90 -37.12 30.92
CA ARG A 118 -7.77 -38.54 31.30
C ARG A 118 -9.04 -39.37 31.02
N PRO A 119 -8.91 -40.68 30.71
CA PRO A 119 -10.00 -41.63 30.89
C PRO A 119 -10.28 -41.81 32.39
N LYS A 120 -11.54 -42.09 32.71
CA LYS A 120 -12.09 -42.29 34.07
C LYS A 120 -11.28 -43.37 34.80
N THR A 121 -10.42 -42.99 35.74
CA THR A 121 -9.73 -43.93 36.64
C THR A 121 -10.20 -43.68 38.06
N TRP A 122 -11.30 -44.30 38.42
CA TRP A 122 -11.53 -44.69 39.82
C TRP A 122 -11.50 -46.20 39.87
#